data_AF-A0A6N2C1S0-F1
#
_entry.id   AF-A0A6N2C1S0-F1
#
_cell.length_a   1.000
_cell.length_b   1.000
_cell.length_c   1.000
_cell.angle_alpha   90.00
_cell.angle_beta   90.00
_cell.angle_gamma   90.00
#
_symmetry.space_group_name_H-M   'P 1'
#
loop_
_entity.id
_entity.type
_entity.pdbx_description
1 polymer ?
#
loop_
_entity_poly.entity_id
_entity_poly.type
_entity_poly.pdbx_seq_one_letter_code
_entity_poly.pdbx_strand_id
1 'polypeptide(L)'
;ITCRAKHVEHNEKFIFSLLYAKCKEHLRRPLWERLYHISNMGSPWCTIGDFNVITSTDEKHGGIPYNMNKSLEFIDIIEACGIMDIGYSGQHYTWCNQRSDEARVWKRLDRAMVNDKWLECMP
;
A
#
# COMPACT_ATOMS: atom_id res chain seq x y z
N ILE A 1 -4.44 -10.78 -4.67
CA ILE A 1 -5.44 -11.11 -5.73
C ILE A 1 -5.49 -9.92 -6.68
N THR A 2 -5.51 -10.14 -7.99
CA THR A 2 -5.63 -9.04 -8.97
C THR A 2 -6.73 -9.38 -9.94
N CYS A 3 -7.64 -8.43 -10.15
CA CYS A 3 -8.81 -8.59 -10.99
C CYS A 3 -8.92 -7.41 -11.95
N ARG A 4 -9.48 -7.67 -13.13
CA ARG A 4 -9.92 -6.63 -14.06
C ARG A 4 -11.42 -6.47 -13.89
N ALA A 5 -11.87 -5.25 -13.67
CA ALA A 5 -13.26 -4.91 -13.47
C ALA A 5 -13.68 -3.81 -14.45
N LYS A 6 -14.99 -3.57 -14.52
CA LYS A 6 -15.58 -2.51 -15.31
C LYS A 6 -16.59 -1.78 -14.44
N HIS A 7 -16.45 -0.46 -14.32
CA HIS A 7 -17.46 0.36 -13.68
C HIS A 7 -18.72 0.37 -14.54
N VAL A 8 -19.86 -0.02 -13.97
CA VAL A 8 -21.11 -0.22 -14.75
C VAL A 8 -21.61 1.12 -15.32
N GLU A 9 -21.66 2.17 -14.50
CA GLU A 9 -22.22 3.47 -14.90
C GLU A 9 -21.29 4.25 -15.84
N HIS A 10 -20.00 4.35 -15.50
CA HIS A 10 -18.99 5.07 -16.29
C HIS A 10 -18.49 4.28 -17.50
N ASN A 11 -18.84 3.00 -17.63
CA ASN A 11 -18.38 2.11 -18.70
C ASN A 11 -16.84 1.92 -18.77
N GLU A 12 -16.10 2.38 -17.75
CA GLU A 12 -14.64 2.36 -17.70
C GLU A 12 -14.07 1.05 -17.14
N LYS A 13 -12.97 0.57 -17.72
CA LYS A 13 -12.27 -0.64 -17.26
C LYS A 13 -11.09 -0.27 -16.38
N PHE A 14 -10.94 -0.99 -15.27
CA PHE A 14 -9.83 -0.79 -14.35
C PHE A 14 -9.29 -2.12 -13.83
N ILE A 15 -8.12 -2.05 -13.23
CA ILE A 15 -7.51 -3.13 -12.48
C ILE A 15 -7.65 -2.80 -11.01
N PHE A 16 -8.00 -3.79 -10.19
CA PHE A 16 -7.85 -3.67 -8.75
C PHE A 16 -7.05 -4.83 -8.18
N SER A 17 -6.21 -4.53 -7.21
CA SER A 17 -5.35 -5.49 -6.53
C SER A 17 -5.65 -5.49 -5.03
N LEU A 18 -5.99 -6.65 -4.48
CA LEU A 18 -6.06 -6.88 -3.05
C LEU A 18 -4.75 -7.50 -2.58
N LEU A 19 -4.07 -6.82 -1.66
CA LEU A 19 -2.71 -7.17 -1.24
C LEU A 19 -2.62 -7.65 0.19
N TYR A 20 -1.67 -8.56 0.38
CA TYR A 20 -1.15 -8.95 1.68
C TYR A 20 0.35 -9.25 1.51
N ALA A 21 1.19 -8.28 1.87
CA ALA A 21 2.64 -8.42 1.82
C ALA A 21 3.15 -9.24 3.01
N LYS A 22 4.25 -9.97 2.81
CA LYS A 22 4.85 -10.76 3.90
C LYS A 22 5.45 -9.85 4.98
N CYS A 23 5.43 -10.28 6.24
CA CYS A 23 5.97 -9.47 7.34
C CYS A 23 7.51 -9.33 7.30
N LYS A 24 8.22 -10.27 6.64
CA LYS A 24 9.68 -10.20 6.46
C LYS A 24 10.01 -9.48 5.15
N GLU A 25 10.89 -8.49 5.23
CA GLU A 25 11.31 -7.61 4.13
C GLU A 25 11.69 -8.39 2.86
N HIS A 26 12.69 -9.28 2.93
CA HIS A 26 13.16 -10.05 1.76
C HIS A 26 12.10 -10.94 1.10
N LEU A 27 11.01 -11.29 1.81
CA LEU A 27 9.92 -12.10 1.25
C LEU A 27 8.88 -11.28 0.49
N ARG A 28 9.02 -9.94 0.44
CA ARG A 28 8.10 -9.04 -0.28
C ARG A 28 8.49 -8.84 -1.74
N ARG A 29 9.75 -9.07 -2.12
CA ARG A 29 10.26 -8.86 -3.48
C ARG A 29 9.39 -9.45 -4.61
N PRO A 30 8.92 -10.71 -4.52
CA PRO A 30 8.07 -11.26 -5.58
C PRO A 30 6.73 -10.50 -5.72
N LEU A 31 6.24 -9.90 -4.63
CA LEU A 31 5.06 -9.05 -4.68
C LEU A 31 5.37 -7.71 -5.36
N TRP A 32 6.50 -7.08 -5.02
CA TRP A 32 6.96 -5.83 -5.63
C TRP A 32 7.15 -5.96 -7.15
N GLU A 33 7.81 -7.01 -7.61
CA GLU A 33 7.96 -7.32 -9.04
C GLU A 33 6.59 -7.44 -9.73
N ARG A 34 5.62 -8.09 -9.06
CA ARG A 34 4.26 -8.22 -9.59
C ARG A 34 3.54 -6.87 -9.67
N LEU A 35 3.69 -6.00 -8.67
CA LEU A 35 3.13 -4.64 -8.70
C LEU A 35 3.71 -3.86 -9.88
N TYR A 36 5.02 -3.94 -10.08
CA TYR A 36 5.69 -3.29 -11.20
C TYR A 36 5.15 -3.79 -12.55
N HIS A 37 5.00 -5.11 -12.73
CA HIS A 37 4.38 -5.63 -13.95
C HIS A 37 2.94 -5.16 -14.16
N ILE A 38 2.16 -5.02 -13.08
CA ILE A 38 0.78 -4.53 -13.17
C ILE A 38 0.75 -3.05 -13.56
N SER A 39 1.62 -2.22 -12.97
CA SER A 39 1.72 -0.79 -13.29
C SER A 39 1.99 -0.54 -14.78
N ASN A 40 2.80 -1.41 -15.40
CA ASN A 40 3.16 -1.33 -16.82
C ASN A 40 2.04 -1.77 -17.78
N MET A 41 0.89 -2.28 -17.29
CA MET A 41 -0.27 -2.56 -18.15
C MET A 41 -1.00 -1.29 -18.63
N GLY A 42 -0.66 -0.12 -18.08
CA GLY A 42 -1.17 1.17 -18.55
C GLY A 42 -2.68 1.36 -18.36
N SER A 43 -3.32 0.61 -17.45
CA SER A 43 -4.74 0.74 -17.10
C SER A 43 -4.93 1.60 -15.85
N PRO A 44 -6.11 2.23 -15.64
CA PRO A 44 -6.49 2.72 -14.32
C PRO A 44 -6.34 1.61 -13.29
N TRP A 45 -5.59 1.87 -12.23
CA TRP A 45 -5.23 0.85 -11.26
C TRP A 45 -5.35 1.34 -9.82
N CYS A 46 -6.02 0.53 -9.00
CA CYS A 46 -6.04 0.69 -7.56
C CYS A 46 -5.49 -0.56 -6.88
N THR A 47 -4.68 -0.38 -5.84
CA THR A 47 -4.17 -1.46 -5.01
C THR A 47 -4.48 -1.18 -3.54
N ILE A 48 -5.10 -2.14 -2.86
CA ILE A 48 -5.62 -1.99 -1.50
C ILE A 48 -5.18 -3.19 -0.66
N GLY A 49 -4.73 -2.94 0.56
CA GLY A 49 -4.52 -4.00 1.56
C GLY A 49 -3.34 -3.73 2.49
N ASP A 50 -2.87 -4.79 3.13
CA ASP A 50 -1.79 -4.76 4.11
C ASP A 50 -0.43 -4.88 3.41
N PHE A 51 0.33 -3.79 3.41
CA PHE A 51 1.69 -3.74 2.85
C PHE A 51 2.75 -4.20 3.86
N ASN A 52 2.40 -4.35 5.14
CA ASN A 52 3.30 -4.74 6.22
C ASN A 52 4.53 -3.80 6.38
N VAL A 53 4.50 -2.60 5.83
CA VAL A 53 5.60 -1.63 5.83
C VAL A 53 5.07 -0.19 5.88
N ILE A 54 5.80 0.67 6.59
CA ILE A 54 5.50 2.10 6.70
C ILE A 54 6.38 2.89 5.72
N THR A 55 5.92 4.04 5.24
CA THR A 55 6.66 4.96 4.35
C THR A 55 7.17 6.20 5.08
N SER A 56 6.65 6.50 6.27
CA SER A 56 7.14 7.57 7.14
C SER A 56 7.26 7.11 8.60
N THR A 57 8.12 7.76 9.39
CA THR A 57 8.21 7.53 10.84
C THR A 57 6.92 7.89 11.58
N ASP A 58 6.13 8.83 11.04
CA ASP A 58 4.89 9.30 11.66
C ASP A 58 3.79 8.22 11.67
N GLU A 59 3.91 7.25 10.77
CA GLU A 59 3.01 6.11 10.64
C GLU A 59 3.29 5.01 11.68
N LYS A 60 4.17 5.28 12.64
CA LYS A 60 4.41 4.42 13.80
C LYS A 60 4.37 5.23 15.08
N HIS A 61 3.73 4.66 16.10
CA HIS A 61 3.72 5.22 17.46
C HIS A 61 4.17 4.18 18.50
N GLY A 62 4.93 4.63 19.50
CA GLY A 62 5.42 3.82 20.62
C GLY A 62 6.61 2.90 20.27
N GLY A 63 7.30 2.38 21.29
CA GLY A 63 8.48 1.52 21.14
C GLY A 63 9.70 2.19 20.48
N ILE A 64 10.70 1.37 20.13
CA ILE A 64 11.99 1.82 19.57
C ILE A 64 11.79 2.57 18.23
N PRO A 65 12.57 3.64 17.94
CA PRO A 65 12.56 4.31 16.64
C PRO A 65 12.65 3.34 15.44
N TYR A 66 11.87 3.62 14.39
CA TYR A 66 11.87 2.78 13.21
C TYR A 66 13.04 3.13 12.28
N ASN A 67 13.77 2.11 11.82
CA ASN A 67 14.80 2.28 10.81
C ASN A 67 14.16 2.33 9.42
N MET A 68 14.17 3.52 8.81
CA MET A 68 13.59 3.78 7.48
C MET A 68 14.26 2.99 6.34
N ASN A 69 15.47 2.46 6.54
CA ASN A 69 16.10 1.60 5.53
C ASN A 69 15.25 0.36 5.18
N LYS A 70 14.42 -0.10 6.12
CA LYS A 70 13.48 -1.23 5.93
C LYS A 70 12.32 -0.92 4.98
N SER A 71 12.19 0.34 4.59
CA SER A 71 11.11 0.86 3.75
C SER A 71 11.59 1.33 2.38
N LEU A 72 12.91 1.43 2.15
CA LEU A 72 13.46 1.95 0.90
C LEU A 72 12.96 1.18 -0.32
N GLU A 73 13.06 -0.16 -0.30
CA GLU A 73 12.57 -1.01 -1.40
C GLU A 73 11.07 -0.81 -1.68
N PHE A 74 10.29 -0.49 -0.63
CA PHE A 74 8.87 -0.19 -0.80
C PHE A 74 8.63 1.22 -1.36
N ILE A 75 9.42 2.21 -0.94
CA ILE A 75 9.33 3.58 -1.48
C ILE A 75 9.72 3.56 -2.96
N ASP A 76 10.81 2.88 -3.29
CA ASP A 76 11.29 2.73 -4.66
C ASP A 76 10.24 2.05 -5.56
N ILE A 77 9.54 1.01 -5.07
CA ILE A 77 8.51 0.35 -5.88
C ILE A 77 7.25 1.19 -6.05
N ILE A 78 6.86 1.98 -5.04
CA ILE A 78 5.74 2.93 -5.15
C ILE A 78 6.06 3.95 -6.26
N GLU A 79 7.25 4.53 -6.23
CA GLU A 79 7.72 5.49 -7.22
C GLU A 79 7.79 4.86 -8.61
N ALA A 80 8.43 3.70 -8.74
CA ALA A 80 8.56 2.99 -10.02
C ALA A 80 7.21 2.56 -10.61
N CYS A 81 6.20 2.30 -9.77
CA CYS A 81 4.84 1.99 -10.21
C CYS A 81 4.01 3.23 -10.55
N GLY A 82 4.46 4.43 -10.20
CA GLY A 82 3.69 5.67 -10.34
C GLY A 82 2.36 5.60 -9.58
N ILE A 83 2.37 5.00 -8.39
CA ILE A 83 1.19 4.93 -7.51
C ILE A 83 1.35 5.86 -6.31
N MET A 84 0.24 6.39 -5.82
CA MET A 84 0.21 7.28 -4.66
C MET A 84 -0.84 6.83 -3.65
N ASP A 85 -0.56 7.05 -2.38
CA ASP A 85 -1.48 6.80 -1.27
C ASP A 85 -2.63 7.82 -1.31
N ILE A 86 -3.87 7.35 -1.44
CA ILE A 86 -5.06 8.24 -1.46
C ILE A 86 -5.47 8.72 -0.07
N GLY A 87 -4.70 8.36 0.96
CA GLY A 87 -4.94 8.73 2.34
C GLY A 87 -5.89 7.76 3.04
N TYR A 88 -6.50 8.25 4.11
CA TYR A 88 -7.38 7.49 4.97
C TYR A 88 -8.41 8.41 5.61
N SER A 89 -9.50 7.82 6.09
CA SER A 89 -10.49 8.48 6.94
C SER A 89 -10.63 7.69 8.25
N GLY A 90 -10.74 8.40 9.36
CA GLY A 90 -10.82 7.80 10.69
C GLY A 90 -9.46 7.49 11.31
N GLN A 91 -9.20 6.23 11.67
CA GLN A 91 -8.04 5.85 12.46
C GLN A 91 -6.74 5.95 11.67
N HIS A 92 -5.74 6.64 12.23
CA HIS A 92 -4.43 6.78 11.60
C HIS A 92 -3.63 5.46 11.59
N TYR A 93 -3.75 4.64 12.63
CA TYR A 93 -3.05 3.36 12.74
C TYR A 93 -4.02 2.20 12.47
N THR A 94 -3.56 1.21 11.70
CA THR A 94 -4.38 0.05 11.31
C THR A 94 -3.94 -1.24 12.00
N TRP A 95 -2.80 -1.23 12.68
CA TRP A 95 -2.26 -2.38 13.40
C TRP A 95 -1.72 -2.00 14.78
N CYS A 96 -1.88 -2.91 15.75
CA CYS A 96 -1.33 -2.82 17.10
C CYS A 96 -0.74 -4.16 17.53
N ASN A 97 0.40 -4.12 18.23
CA ASN A 97 1.00 -5.32 18.81
C ASN A 97 0.26 -5.83 20.08
N GLN A 98 -0.77 -5.11 20.54
CA GLN A 98 -1.61 -5.40 21.70
C GLN A 98 -0.87 -5.55 23.04
N ARG A 99 0.38 -5.06 23.14
CA ARG A 99 1.10 -5.02 24.41
C ARG A 99 0.61 -3.87 25.28
N SER A 100 0.89 -3.92 26.58
CA SER A 100 0.57 -2.86 27.53
C SER A 100 1.61 -1.74 27.51
N ASP A 101 1.16 -0.53 27.89
CA ASP A 101 2.00 0.62 28.25
C ASP A 101 3.11 0.94 27.23
N GLU A 102 4.34 1.12 27.71
CA GLU A 102 5.51 1.51 26.90
C GLU A 102 5.91 0.48 25.84
N ALA A 103 5.49 -0.77 25.99
CA ALA A 103 5.73 -1.84 25.01
C ALA A 103 4.72 -1.83 23.86
N ARG A 104 3.67 -1.00 23.93
CA ARG A 104 2.65 -0.88 22.89
C ARG A 104 3.21 -0.18 21.65
N VAL A 105 2.98 -0.78 20.50
CA VAL A 105 3.38 -0.23 19.20
C VAL A 105 2.19 -0.25 18.26
N TRP A 106 1.96 0.91 17.62
CA TRP A 106 0.94 1.11 16.59
C TRP A 106 1.62 1.39 15.25
N LYS A 107 1.01 0.92 14.16
CA LYS A 107 1.48 1.18 12.79
C LYS A 107 0.33 1.37 11.81
N ARG A 108 0.54 2.18 10.77
CA ARG A 108 -0.30 2.23 9.58
C ARG A 108 0.26 1.29 8.52
N LEU A 109 -0.31 0.10 8.39
CA LEU A 109 0.17 -0.93 7.46
C LEU A 109 -0.76 -1.12 6.25
N ASP A 110 -2.04 -0.81 6.44
CA ASP A 110 -3.05 -0.90 5.40
C ASP A 110 -3.14 0.39 4.61
N ARG A 111 -3.20 0.28 3.29
CA ARG A 111 -3.27 1.43 2.38
C ARG A 111 -4.16 1.14 1.20
N ALA A 112 -4.73 2.20 0.63
CA ALA A 112 -5.22 2.22 -0.74
C ALA A 112 -4.29 3.13 -1.54
N MET A 113 -3.79 2.64 -2.67
CA MET A 113 -2.95 3.41 -3.58
C MET A 113 -3.49 3.32 -5.00
N VAL A 114 -3.28 4.38 -5.76
CA VAL A 114 -3.80 4.52 -7.12
C VAL A 114 -2.79 5.18 -8.04
N ASN A 115 -2.88 4.97 -9.35
CA ASN A 115 -2.12 5.73 -10.33
C ASN A 115 -2.91 6.94 -10.87
N ASP A 116 -2.25 7.82 -11.62
CA ASP A 116 -2.89 9.03 -12.18
C ASP A 116 -4.12 8.70 -13.03
N LYS A 117 -4.05 7.63 -13.85
CA LYS A 117 -5.18 7.18 -14.67
C LYS A 117 -6.42 6.81 -13.85
N TRP A 118 -6.23 6.32 -12.63
CA TRP A 118 -7.35 6.08 -11.73
C TRP A 118 -7.99 7.40 -11.30
N LEU A 119 -7.17 8.39 -10.91
CA LEU A 119 -7.67 9.71 -10.48
C LEU A 119 -8.37 10.47 -11.61
N GLU A 120 -7.99 10.23 -12.85
CA GLU A 120 -8.63 10.85 -14.03
C GLU A 120 -9.98 10.20 -14.40
N CYS A 121 -10.11 8.88 -14.23
CA CYS A 121 -11.22 8.13 -14.80
C CYS A 121 -12.23 7.60 -13.78
N MET A 122 -11.87 7.54 -12.49
CA MET A 122 -12.73 7.02 -11.43
C MET A 122 -13.30 8.19 -10.61
N PRO A 123 -14.56 8.06 -10.13
CA PRO A 123 -15.22 9.10 -9.34
C PRO A 123 -14.57 9.33 -7.98
#